data_AF-A0A535FWH3-F1
#
_entry.id   AF-A0A535FWH3-F1
#
_cell.length_a   1.000
_cell.length_b   1.000
_cell.length_c   1.000
_cell.angle_alpha   90.00
_cell.angle_beta   90.00
_cell.angle_gamma   90.00
#
_symmetry.space_group_name_H-M   'P 1'
#
loop_
_entity.id
_entity.type
_entity.pdbx_description
1 polymer ?
#
loop_
_entity_poly.entity_id
_entity_poly.type
_entity_poly.pdbx_seq_one_letter_code
_entity_poly.pdbx_strand_id
1 'polypeptide(L)'
;MMDCLDAMAPNDEELLGFALDEQPLSTTTSEHLEQCEICQQRLAEYKLVNSSIVSQLYRRLCPSGTQLSLYCADLLPDEERTRIASHILDCPLCTAEVAVTRRFMAQPLLEPSREAAPLAAVRRIYATLFRQQAQLVLRNGHTVSEKAWPRQYRAEATDISLHLSRASNGDYMLLGILTSANSNESVDAFEGAQAELYSAQQDSNTEERKLENSICCAMVDDLGNIVFSRVPLGEYIMVVHLPGQEVIIEGIGIERG
;
A
#
# COMPACT_ATOMS: atom_id res chain seq x y z
N MET A 1 51.27 26.39 -10.50
CA MET A 1 51.49 25.63 -9.25
C MET A 1 51.54 26.67 -8.15
N MET A 2 50.38 26.94 -7.55
CA MET A 2 50.24 27.91 -6.45
C MET A 2 50.37 27.10 -5.17
N ASP A 3 51.60 27.02 -4.66
CA ASP A 3 51.86 26.34 -3.40
C ASP A 3 51.55 27.30 -2.26
N CYS A 4 50.71 26.85 -1.32
CA CYS A 4 50.51 27.57 -0.07
C CYS A 4 51.80 27.41 0.75
N LEU A 5 52.44 28.53 1.10
CA LEU A 5 53.72 28.56 1.82
C LEU A 5 53.55 28.57 3.34
N ASP A 6 52.32 28.38 3.84
CA ASP A 6 52.05 28.28 5.27
C ASP A 6 52.54 26.94 5.83
N ALA A 7 53.23 26.99 6.97
CA ALA A 7 53.74 25.79 7.66
C ALA A 7 52.63 24.82 8.11
N MET A 8 51.39 25.29 8.17
CA MET A 8 50.19 24.53 8.54
C MET A 8 49.34 24.12 7.32
N ALA A 9 49.80 24.41 6.10
CA ALA A 9 49.12 23.97 4.90
C ALA A 9 49.17 22.44 4.79
N PRO A 10 48.05 21.78 4.47
CA PRO A 10 48.05 20.34 4.25
C PRO A 10 48.96 19.99 3.08
N ASN A 11 49.75 18.93 3.25
CA ASN A 11 50.54 18.40 2.15
C ASN A 11 49.64 17.66 1.13
N ASP A 12 50.20 17.34 -0.04
CA ASP A 12 49.44 16.64 -1.10
C ASP A 12 48.90 15.27 -0.68
N GLU A 13 49.66 14.50 0.09
CA GLU A 13 49.26 13.19 0.62
C GLU A 13 48.11 13.31 1.63
N GLU A 14 48.13 14.32 2.49
CA GLU A 14 47.05 14.63 3.45
C GLU A 14 45.77 15.09 2.72
N LEU A 15 45.91 15.96 1.72
CA LEU A 15 44.78 16.39 0.88
C LEU A 15 44.19 15.22 0.11
N LEU A 16 45.02 14.34 -0.45
CA LEU A 16 44.57 13.16 -1.18
C LEU A 16 43.90 12.15 -0.25
N GLY A 17 44.47 11.85 0.92
CA GLY A 17 43.86 10.95 1.91
C GLY A 17 42.49 11.47 2.38
N PHE A 18 42.36 12.77 2.58
CA PHE A 18 41.06 13.39 2.90
C PHE A 18 40.09 13.41 1.70
N ALA A 19 40.59 13.65 0.47
CA ALA A 19 39.75 13.72 -0.73
C ALA A 19 39.23 12.36 -1.21
N LEU A 20 40.01 11.29 -1.02
CA LEU A 20 39.74 9.96 -1.55
C LEU A 20 39.08 9.04 -0.51
N ASP A 21 39.59 9.07 0.73
CA ASP A 21 39.25 8.10 1.78
C ASP A 21 38.59 8.74 3.01
N GLU A 22 38.27 10.04 2.95
CA GLU A 22 37.70 10.83 4.06
C GLU A 22 38.55 10.76 5.35
N GLN A 23 39.86 10.55 5.22
CA GLN A 23 40.75 10.43 6.38
C GLN A 23 40.78 11.74 7.17
N PRO A 24 40.60 11.70 8.50
CA PRO A 24 40.53 12.91 9.30
C PRO A 24 41.85 13.67 9.25
N LEU A 25 41.78 14.94 8.86
CA LEU A 25 42.89 15.88 8.97
C LEU A 25 43.06 16.31 10.43
N SER A 26 44.28 16.68 10.82
CA SER A 26 44.51 17.33 12.11
C SER A 26 43.70 18.61 12.24
N THR A 27 43.26 18.92 13.46
CA THR A 27 42.39 20.08 13.76
C THR A 27 42.97 21.40 13.23
N THR A 28 44.28 21.60 13.38
CA THR A 28 45.00 22.78 12.87
C THR A 28 44.99 22.89 11.34
N THR A 29 45.02 21.75 10.66
CA THR A 29 45.05 21.66 9.19
C THR A 29 43.66 21.84 8.59
N SER A 30 42.63 21.34 9.27
CA SER A 30 41.23 21.58 8.92
C SER A 30 40.87 23.06 9.05
N GLU A 31 41.27 23.71 10.15
CA GLU A 31 41.07 25.15 10.36
C GLU A 31 41.76 25.99 9.27
N HIS A 32 42.97 25.60 8.87
CA HIS A 32 43.66 26.25 7.75
C HIS A 32 42.92 26.02 6.41
N LEU A 33 42.41 24.81 6.16
CA LEU A 33 41.66 24.49 4.96
C LEU A 33 40.35 25.28 4.87
N GLU A 34 39.70 25.59 5.99
CA GLU A 34 38.51 26.46 6.01
C GLU A 34 38.82 27.93 5.69
N GLN A 35 40.06 28.38 5.95
CA GLN A 35 40.46 29.78 5.81
C GLN A 35 41.27 30.07 4.53
N CYS A 36 41.86 29.05 3.90
CA CYS A 36 42.75 29.21 2.74
C CYS A 36 42.08 28.80 1.42
N GLU A 37 41.79 29.77 0.55
CA GLU A 37 41.18 29.54 -0.77
C GLU A 37 42.06 28.65 -1.69
N ILE A 38 43.39 28.74 -1.58
CA ILE A 38 44.32 27.97 -2.40
C ILE A 38 44.25 26.47 -2.05
N CYS A 39 44.22 26.14 -0.76
CA CYS A 39 44.10 24.77 -0.28
C CYS A 39 42.70 24.20 -0.57
N GLN A 40 41.65 25.03 -0.53
CA GLN A 40 40.30 24.64 -0.97
C GLN A 40 40.24 24.33 -2.46
N GLN A 41 40.87 25.16 -3.30
CA GLN A 41 40.92 24.93 -4.74
C GLN A 41 41.64 23.61 -5.07
N ARG A 42 42.78 23.34 -4.43
CA ARG A 42 43.52 22.08 -4.60
C ARG A 42 42.68 20.87 -4.18
N LEU A 43 42.00 20.95 -3.04
CA LEU A 43 41.09 19.89 -2.60
C LEU A 43 39.95 19.67 -3.60
N ALA A 44 39.35 20.74 -4.11
CA ALA A 44 38.29 20.67 -5.10
C ALA A 44 38.76 20.01 -6.41
N GLU A 45 39.98 20.33 -6.87
CA GLU A 45 40.61 19.70 -8.03
C GLU A 45 40.79 18.19 -7.81
N TYR A 46 41.32 17.76 -6.66
CA TYR A 46 41.47 16.33 -6.36
C TYR A 46 40.12 15.60 -6.30
N LYS A 47 39.09 16.20 -5.69
CA LYS A 47 37.74 15.63 -5.66
C LYS A 47 37.11 15.55 -7.06
N LEU A 48 37.31 16.57 -7.89
CA LEU A 48 36.81 16.58 -9.26
C LEU A 48 37.47 15.50 -10.11
N VAL A 49 38.80 15.36 -10.02
CA VAL A 49 39.52 14.29 -10.73
C VAL A 49 39.09 12.91 -10.24
N ASN A 50 39.01 12.69 -8.91
CA ASN A 50 38.57 11.41 -8.35
C ASN A 50 37.15 11.04 -8.81
N SER A 51 36.20 11.96 -8.71
CA SER A 51 34.82 11.71 -9.14
C SER A 51 34.72 11.44 -10.65
N SER A 52 35.52 12.11 -11.48
CA SER A 52 35.61 11.83 -12.92
C SER A 52 36.17 10.43 -13.20
N ILE A 53 37.23 10.02 -12.49
CA ILE A 53 37.83 8.69 -12.64
C ILE A 53 36.87 7.60 -12.15
N VAL A 54 36.25 7.78 -10.99
CA VAL A 54 35.31 6.82 -10.40
C VAL A 54 34.07 6.70 -11.28
N SER A 55 33.43 7.79 -11.68
CA SER A 55 32.23 7.75 -12.55
C SER A 55 32.50 7.05 -13.88
N GLN A 56 33.74 7.16 -14.36
CA GLN A 56 34.18 6.46 -15.53
C GLN A 56 34.45 4.99 -15.21
N LEU A 57 35.42 4.67 -14.37
CA LEU A 57 35.98 3.32 -14.27
C LEU A 57 35.25 2.40 -13.30
N TYR A 58 34.47 2.93 -12.37
CA TYR A 58 33.76 2.14 -11.37
C TYR A 58 32.79 1.16 -12.04
N ARG A 59 33.01 -0.14 -11.79
CA ARG A 59 32.16 -1.25 -12.26
C ARG A 59 32.02 -1.40 -13.78
N ARG A 60 32.90 -0.78 -14.60
CA ARG A 60 32.83 -0.93 -16.07
C ARG A 60 32.88 -2.38 -16.57
N LEU A 61 33.63 -3.23 -15.88
CA LEU A 61 33.80 -4.65 -16.23
C LEU A 61 32.87 -5.56 -15.43
N CYS A 62 32.06 -4.99 -14.53
CA CYS A 62 31.13 -5.75 -13.71
C CYS A 62 29.82 -5.99 -14.48
N PRO A 63 29.15 -7.14 -14.22
CA PRO A 63 27.77 -7.33 -14.63
C PRO A 63 26.88 -6.20 -14.08
N SER A 64 25.83 -5.89 -14.83
CA SER A 64 24.83 -4.92 -14.38
C SER A 64 24.08 -5.42 -13.13
N GLY A 65 23.55 -4.48 -12.33
CA GLY A 65 22.75 -4.84 -11.15
C GLY A 65 21.54 -5.74 -11.49
N THR A 66 20.92 -5.54 -12.66
CA THR A 66 19.83 -6.40 -13.15
C THR A 66 20.30 -7.83 -13.40
N GLN A 67 21.47 -8.01 -14.03
CA GLN A 67 22.04 -9.34 -14.26
C GLN A 67 22.40 -10.03 -12.94
N LEU A 68 22.93 -9.30 -11.96
CA LEU A 68 23.21 -9.86 -10.62
C LEU A 68 21.94 -10.27 -9.89
N SER A 69 20.86 -9.49 -10.01
CA SER A 69 19.55 -9.82 -9.44
C SER A 69 18.94 -11.08 -10.09
N LEU A 70 18.95 -11.16 -11.42
CA LEU A 70 18.48 -12.34 -12.17
C LEU A 70 19.32 -13.58 -11.86
N TYR A 71 20.64 -13.41 -11.69
CA TYR A 71 21.53 -14.46 -11.22
C TYR A 71 21.15 -14.96 -9.82
N CYS A 72 20.82 -14.04 -8.89
CA CYS A 72 20.36 -14.42 -7.55
C CYS A 72 19.02 -15.16 -7.56
N ALA A 73 18.13 -14.82 -8.50
CA ALA A 73 16.83 -15.45 -8.69
C ALA A 73 16.88 -16.75 -9.52
N ASP A 74 18.07 -17.17 -10.01
CA ASP A 74 18.27 -18.31 -10.92
C ASP A 74 17.42 -18.23 -12.22
N LEU A 75 17.23 -17.02 -12.74
CA LEU A 75 16.42 -16.72 -13.93
C LEU A 75 17.26 -16.46 -15.19
N LEU A 76 18.58 -16.67 -15.14
CA LEU A 76 19.47 -16.48 -16.28
C LEU A 76 19.67 -17.78 -17.07
N PRO A 77 19.86 -17.69 -18.40
CA PRO A 77 20.33 -18.83 -19.20
C PRO A 77 21.66 -19.39 -18.68
N ASP A 78 21.89 -20.69 -18.86
CA ASP A 78 23.05 -21.41 -18.31
C ASP A 78 24.41 -20.79 -18.70
N GLU A 79 24.53 -20.31 -19.94
CA GLU A 79 25.75 -19.68 -20.44
C GLU A 79 26.06 -18.36 -19.71
N GLU A 80 25.05 -17.52 -19.51
CA GLU A 80 25.20 -16.22 -18.86
C GLU A 80 25.41 -16.37 -17.34
N ARG A 81 24.71 -17.34 -16.74
CA ARG A 81 24.91 -17.73 -15.33
C ARG A 81 26.34 -18.16 -15.05
N THR A 82 26.95 -18.95 -15.94
CA THR A 82 28.35 -19.41 -15.79
C THR A 82 29.34 -18.26 -15.89
N ARG A 83 29.14 -17.33 -16.83
CA ARG A 83 30.00 -16.14 -16.98
C ARG A 83 29.94 -15.24 -15.75
N ILE A 84 28.74 -14.99 -15.22
CA ILE A 84 28.56 -14.17 -14.01
C ILE A 84 29.13 -14.87 -12.79
N ALA A 85 28.92 -16.18 -12.64
CA ALA A 85 29.51 -16.95 -11.56
C ALA A 85 31.04 -16.84 -11.56
N SER A 86 31.67 -16.95 -12.73
CA SER A 86 33.13 -16.74 -12.87
C SER A 86 33.54 -15.34 -12.44
N HIS A 87 32.83 -14.29 -12.89
CA HIS A 87 33.14 -12.91 -12.50
C HIS A 87 33.03 -12.69 -10.99
N ILE A 88 32.00 -13.28 -10.34
CA ILE A 88 31.78 -13.13 -8.90
C ILE A 88 32.97 -13.69 -8.11
N LEU A 89 33.57 -14.80 -8.54
CA LEU A 89 34.73 -15.39 -7.87
C LEU A 89 35.94 -14.44 -7.81
N ASP A 90 36.12 -13.63 -8.84
CA ASP A 90 37.26 -12.72 -8.97
C ASP A 90 36.96 -11.28 -8.47
N CYS A 91 35.69 -10.94 -8.28
CA CYS A 91 35.25 -9.57 -7.96
C CYS A 91 34.63 -9.44 -6.56
N PRO A 92 35.29 -8.75 -5.60
CA PRO A 92 34.76 -8.58 -4.25
C PRO A 92 33.51 -7.70 -4.21
N LEU A 93 33.38 -6.72 -5.12
CA LEU A 93 32.21 -5.85 -5.19
C LEU A 93 30.94 -6.62 -5.56
N CYS A 94 31.02 -7.45 -6.62
CA CYS A 94 29.90 -8.28 -7.04
C CYS A 94 29.59 -9.38 -6.03
N THR A 95 30.61 -9.94 -5.37
CA THR A 95 30.42 -10.89 -4.25
C THR A 95 29.60 -10.26 -3.13
N ALA A 96 29.96 -9.06 -2.69
CA ALA A 96 29.24 -8.35 -1.64
C ALA A 96 27.78 -8.06 -2.04
N GLU A 97 27.55 -7.60 -3.27
CA GLU A 97 26.21 -7.30 -3.78
C GLU A 97 25.31 -8.54 -3.86
N VAL A 98 25.84 -9.65 -4.40
CA VAL A 98 25.10 -10.93 -4.46
C VAL A 98 24.77 -11.45 -3.06
N ALA A 99 25.68 -11.30 -2.10
CA ALA A 99 25.42 -11.68 -0.72
C ALA A 99 24.27 -10.87 -0.09
N VAL A 100 24.24 -9.56 -0.33
CA VAL A 100 23.16 -8.67 0.14
C VAL A 100 21.83 -9.05 -0.51
N THR A 101 21.79 -9.18 -1.84
CA THR A 101 20.58 -9.52 -2.59
C THR A 101 20.02 -10.88 -2.18
N ARG A 102 20.87 -11.90 -2.05
CA ARG A 102 20.43 -13.23 -1.57
C ARG A 102 19.92 -13.19 -0.14
N ARG A 103 20.55 -12.42 0.74
CA ARG A 103 20.07 -12.24 2.12
C ARG A 103 18.68 -11.61 2.14
N PHE A 104 18.43 -10.60 1.31
CA PHE A 104 17.12 -9.97 1.19
C PHE A 104 16.07 -10.95 0.63
N MET A 105 16.40 -11.71 -0.41
CA MET A 105 15.49 -12.73 -0.96
C MET A 105 15.22 -13.89 0.02
N ALA A 106 16.19 -14.22 0.89
CA ALA A 106 16.05 -15.25 1.91
C ALA A 106 15.35 -14.75 3.19
N GLN A 107 15.11 -13.44 3.33
CA GLN A 107 14.25 -12.95 4.40
C GLN A 107 12.84 -13.47 4.13
N PRO A 108 12.25 -14.25 5.05
CA PRO A 108 10.84 -14.52 4.96
C PRO A 108 10.16 -13.16 4.94
N LEU A 109 9.38 -12.89 3.89
CA LEU A 109 8.31 -11.91 3.99
C LEU A 109 7.62 -12.24 5.31
N LEU A 110 7.48 -11.24 6.20
CA LEU A 110 6.73 -11.39 7.44
C LEU A 110 5.39 -12.01 7.07
N GLU A 111 5.29 -13.34 7.20
CA GLU A 111 3.99 -13.99 7.18
C GLU A 111 3.27 -13.39 8.38
N PRO A 112 2.07 -12.82 8.20
CA PRO A 112 1.32 -12.32 9.33
C PRO A 112 1.27 -13.44 10.38
N SER A 113 1.72 -13.10 11.59
CA SER A 113 2.03 -14.05 12.65
C SER A 113 0.92 -15.09 12.81
N ARG A 114 1.26 -16.38 12.66
CA ARG A 114 0.37 -17.55 12.84
C ARG A 114 0.02 -17.81 14.31
N GLU A 115 -0.08 -16.75 15.12
CA GLU A 115 -0.37 -16.85 16.56
C GLU A 115 -1.83 -16.53 16.91
N ALA A 116 -2.65 -16.15 15.93
CA ALA A 116 -4.10 -16.22 16.05
C ALA A 116 -4.59 -17.50 15.35
N ALA A 117 -5.17 -18.43 16.12
CA ALA A 117 -5.93 -19.54 15.54
C ALA A 117 -6.93 -19.00 14.49
N PRO A 118 -7.11 -19.68 13.34
CA PRO A 118 -8.00 -19.22 12.29
C PRO A 118 -9.44 -19.42 12.76
N LEU A 119 -10.01 -18.43 13.45
CA LEU A 119 -11.39 -18.10 13.17
C LEU A 119 -11.37 -17.65 11.72
N ALA A 120 -11.92 -18.50 10.85
CA ALA A 120 -11.99 -18.40 9.39
C ALA A 120 -11.47 -17.05 8.86
N ALA A 121 -10.38 -17.06 8.08
CA ALA A 121 -9.99 -15.88 7.32
C ALA A 121 -11.12 -15.56 6.33
N VAL A 122 -12.13 -14.82 6.82
CA VAL A 122 -13.30 -14.44 6.06
C VAL A 122 -12.83 -13.40 5.06
N ARG A 123 -12.96 -13.71 3.77
CA ARG A 123 -12.55 -12.81 2.70
C ARG A 123 -13.40 -11.54 2.76
N ARG A 124 -12.82 -10.38 3.09
CA ARG A 124 -13.53 -9.09 3.11
C ARG A 124 -13.59 -8.49 1.71
N ILE A 125 -14.79 -8.22 1.22
CA ILE A 125 -15.07 -7.64 -0.09
C ILE A 125 -15.81 -6.32 0.11
N TYR A 126 -15.25 -5.23 -0.40
CA TYR A 126 -15.88 -3.91 -0.37
C TYR A 126 -16.82 -3.75 -1.57
N ALA A 127 -18.09 -3.49 -1.30
CA ALA A 127 -19.08 -3.28 -2.34
C ALA A 127 -18.93 -1.88 -2.94
N THR A 128 -18.88 -1.82 -4.27
CA THR A 128 -18.82 -0.57 -5.03
C THR A 128 -20.23 -0.16 -5.46
N LEU A 129 -20.58 1.12 -5.32
CA LEU A 129 -21.87 1.63 -5.80
C LEU A 129 -21.90 1.57 -7.34
N PHE A 130 -22.71 0.65 -7.90
CA PHE A 130 -22.61 0.25 -9.30
C PHE A 130 -23.62 0.94 -10.23
N ARG A 131 -24.83 1.33 -9.77
CA ARG A 131 -25.79 2.11 -10.60
C ARG A 131 -26.78 2.95 -9.78
N GLN A 132 -26.96 4.20 -10.20
CA GLN A 132 -28.18 5.00 -9.99
C GLN A 132 -28.94 5.01 -11.32
N GLN A 133 -30.02 4.24 -11.48
CA GLN A 133 -30.81 4.29 -12.72
C GLN A 133 -31.95 5.32 -12.63
N ALA A 134 -31.89 6.24 -13.60
CA ALA A 134 -32.87 7.24 -14.04
C ALA A 134 -33.13 8.44 -13.11
N GLN A 135 -32.47 9.56 -13.43
CA GLN A 135 -32.97 10.89 -13.08
C GLN A 135 -34.36 11.08 -13.73
N LEU A 136 -35.42 10.88 -12.93
CA LEU A 136 -36.74 11.35 -13.30
C LEU A 136 -36.72 12.88 -13.24
N VAL A 137 -36.72 13.53 -14.41
CA VAL A 137 -36.91 14.98 -14.50
C VAL A 137 -38.38 15.26 -14.15
N LEU A 138 -38.62 15.75 -12.94
CA LEU A 138 -39.91 16.34 -12.61
C LEU A 138 -40.11 17.58 -13.49
N ARG A 139 -41.35 17.83 -13.94
CA ARG A 139 -41.74 18.95 -14.82
C ARG A 139 -41.38 20.36 -14.28
N ASN A 140 -40.82 20.42 -13.07
CA ASN A 140 -40.45 21.63 -12.34
C ASN A 140 -38.92 21.87 -12.27
N GLY A 141 -38.09 21.07 -12.96
CA GLY A 141 -36.66 21.34 -13.12
C GLY A 141 -35.77 21.05 -11.91
N HIS A 142 -36.28 20.40 -10.86
CA HIS A 142 -35.46 19.90 -9.77
C HIS A 142 -34.81 18.56 -10.18
N THR A 143 -33.48 18.51 -10.18
CA THR A 143 -32.71 17.26 -10.23
C THR A 143 -32.92 16.50 -8.93
N VAL A 144 -33.33 15.23 -9.02
CA VAL A 144 -33.32 14.34 -7.85
C VAL A 144 -31.87 14.18 -7.41
N SER A 145 -31.61 14.46 -6.12
CA SER A 145 -30.28 14.41 -5.50
C SER A 145 -29.56 13.09 -5.77
N GLU A 146 -28.23 13.13 -5.94
CA GLU A 146 -27.34 11.96 -6.00
C GLU A 146 -27.48 11.02 -4.79
N LYS A 147 -28.22 11.40 -3.74
CA LYS A 147 -28.56 10.54 -2.60
C LYS A 147 -29.87 9.76 -2.76
N ALA A 148 -30.48 9.76 -3.95
CA ALA A 148 -31.75 9.10 -4.22
C ALA A 148 -31.72 7.59 -3.94
N TRP A 149 -32.84 7.07 -3.45
CA TRP A 149 -33.09 5.65 -3.27
C TRP A 149 -33.93 5.13 -4.44
N PRO A 150 -33.75 3.88 -4.89
CA PRO A 150 -32.84 2.85 -4.36
C PRO A 150 -31.38 2.98 -4.80
N ARG A 151 -30.46 2.37 -4.03
CA ARG A 151 -29.01 2.37 -4.28
C ARG A 151 -28.52 0.95 -4.53
N GLN A 152 -27.80 0.73 -5.62
CA GLN A 152 -27.29 -0.59 -6.01
C GLN A 152 -25.78 -0.68 -5.82
N TYR A 153 -25.33 -1.70 -5.08
CA TYR A 153 -23.94 -1.99 -4.78
C TYR A 153 -23.55 -3.34 -5.35
N ARG A 154 -22.30 -3.45 -5.80
CA ARG A 154 -21.73 -4.68 -6.36
C ARG A 154 -20.47 -5.06 -5.61
N ALA A 155 -20.45 -6.29 -5.11
CA ALA A 155 -19.33 -6.94 -4.46
C ALA A 155 -19.01 -8.23 -5.23
N GLU A 156 -18.11 -8.13 -6.22
CA GLU A 156 -17.74 -9.23 -7.12
C GLU A 156 -18.96 -9.88 -7.80
N ALA A 157 -19.35 -11.08 -7.34
CA ALA A 157 -20.48 -11.85 -7.85
C ALA A 157 -21.78 -11.61 -7.07
N THR A 158 -21.80 -10.72 -6.09
CA THR A 158 -23.00 -10.39 -5.30
C THR A 158 -23.44 -8.96 -5.57
N ASP A 159 -24.68 -8.79 -5.98
CA ASP A 159 -25.34 -7.50 -6.16
C ASP A 159 -26.32 -7.25 -5.00
N ILE A 160 -26.22 -6.07 -4.37
CA ILE A 160 -27.03 -5.66 -3.23
C ILE A 160 -27.80 -4.40 -3.59
N SER A 161 -29.13 -4.46 -3.60
CA SER A 161 -30.01 -3.30 -3.77
C SER A 161 -30.56 -2.84 -2.44
N LEU A 162 -30.25 -1.61 -2.05
CA LEU A 162 -30.78 -1.00 -0.83
C LEU A 162 -31.94 -0.05 -1.16
N HIS A 163 -33.04 -0.21 -0.44
CA HIS A 163 -34.26 0.58 -0.54
C HIS A 163 -34.57 1.21 0.83
N LEU A 164 -34.85 2.50 0.84
CA LEU A 164 -35.27 3.20 2.04
C LEU A 164 -36.78 3.51 1.96
N SER A 165 -37.52 3.10 2.99
CA SER A 165 -38.93 3.44 3.14
C SER A 165 -39.18 4.05 4.53
N ARG A 166 -40.36 4.63 4.72
CA ARG A 166 -40.81 5.17 6.02
C ARG A 166 -41.99 4.33 6.51
N ALA A 167 -41.88 3.82 7.73
CA ALA A 167 -42.97 3.14 8.40
C ALA A 167 -44.05 4.17 8.82
N SER A 168 -45.27 3.68 9.08
CA SER A 168 -46.42 4.52 9.48
C SER A 168 -46.20 5.30 10.78
N ASN A 169 -45.30 4.82 11.64
CA ASN A 169 -44.88 5.48 12.86
C ASN A 169 -43.82 6.59 12.65
N GLY A 170 -43.38 6.82 11.41
CA GLY A 170 -42.40 7.84 11.04
C GLY A 170 -40.95 7.37 11.01
N ASP A 171 -40.68 6.14 11.45
CA ASP A 171 -39.35 5.54 11.46
C ASP A 171 -38.88 5.19 10.04
N TYR A 172 -37.57 5.25 9.80
CA TYR A 172 -37.00 4.75 8.55
C TYR A 172 -36.77 3.23 8.62
N MET A 173 -37.04 2.56 7.50
CA MET A 173 -36.80 1.14 7.29
C MET A 173 -35.90 0.98 6.07
N LEU A 174 -34.79 0.29 6.26
CA LEU A 174 -33.82 -0.01 5.21
C LEU A 174 -33.99 -1.48 4.81
N LEU A 175 -34.38 -1.71 3.56
CA LEU A 175 -34.53 -3.01 2.94
C LEU A 175 -33.33 -3.26 2.02
N GLY A 176 -32.53 -4.28 2.28
CA GLY A 176 -31.50 -4.78 1.38
C GLY A 176 -31.98 -6.03 0.65
N ILE A 177 -31.73 -6.12 -0.65
CA ILE A 177 -32.04 -7.29 -1.47
C ILE A 177 -30.73 -7.81 -2.04
N LEU A 178 -30.34 -9.03 -1.68
CA LEU A 178 -29.16 -9.70 -2.22
C LEU A 178 -29.55 -10.53 -3.44
N THR A 179 -28.73 -10.42 -4.47
CA THR A 179 -28.84 -11.22 -5.69
C THR A 179 -27.45 -11.71 -6.08
N SER A 180 -27.33 -12.95 -6.56
CA SER A 180 -26.10 -13.40 -7.19
C SER A 180 -26.07 -12.92 -8.64
N ALA A 181 -24.95 -12.33 -9.04
CA ALA A 181 -24.66 -12.02 -10.44
C ALA A 181 -24.38 -13.30 -11.26
N ASN A 182 -24.06 -14.41 -10.59
CA ASN A 182 -23.92 -15.72 -11.21
C ASN A 182 -25.28 -16.41 -11.24
N SER A 183 -25.81 -16.66 -12.45
CA SER A 183 -27.11 -17.32 -12.66
C SER A 183 -27.22 -18.76 -12.16
N ASN A 184 -26.12 -19.34 -11.64
CA ASN A 184 -26.03 -20.73 -11.17
C ASN A 184 -26.07 -20.87 -9.64
N GLU A 185 -26.00 -19.77 -8.89
CA GLU A 185 -26.13 -19.76 -7.43
C GLU A 185 -27.57 -19.39 -7.08
N SER A 186 -28.27 -20.25 -6.35
CA SER A 186 -29.61 -19.94 -5.85
C SER A 186 -29.53 -18.93 -4.69
N VAL A 187 -30.57 -18.11 -4.55
CA VAL A 187 -30.68 -17.09 -3.50
C VAL A 187 -30.63 -17.72 -2.10
N ASP A 188 -31.01 -18.99 -1.98
CA ASP A 188 -30.89 -19.82 -0.76
C ASP A 188 -29.45 -19.86 -0.20
N ALA A 189 -28.43 -19.61 -1.02
CA ALA A 189 -27.04 -19.57 -0.57
C ALA A 189 -26.76 -18.44 0.44
N PHE A 190 -27.64 -17.43 0.48
CA PHE A 190 -27.54 -16.30 1.40
C PHE A 190 -28.44 -16.45 2.63
N GLU A 191 -29.39 -17.40 2.65
CA GLU A 191 -30.35 -17.55 3.74
C GLU A 191 -29.62 -17.77 5.08
N GLY A 192 -30.03 -17.04 6.11
CA GLY A 192 -29.41 -17.15 7.43
C GLY A 192 -28.05 -16.46 7.55
N ALA A 193 -27.61 -15.69 6.55
CA ALA A 193 -26.47 -14.79 6.71
C ALA A 193 -26.84 -13.62 7.64
N GLN A 194 -25.90 -13.21 8.48
CA GLN A 194 -26.08 -12.10 9.40
C GLN A 194 -25.68 -10.78 8.74
N ALA A 195 -26.50 -9.76 8.89
CA ALA A 195 -26.25 -8.42 8.40
C ALA A 195 -26.32 -7.40 9.54
N GLU A 196 -25.34 -6.51 9.58
CA GLU A 196 -25.13 -5.57 10.68
C GLU A 196 -24.92 -4.17 10.13
N LEU A 197 -25.48 -3.19 10.83
CA LEU A 197 -25.37 -1.78 10.49
C LEU A 197 -24.61 -1.04 11.60
N TYR A 198 -23.53 -0.38 11.24
CA TYR A 198 -22.63 0.36 12.13
C TYR A 198 -22.69 1.85 11.80
N SER A 199 -22.59 2.74 12.79
CA SER A 199 -22.41 4.17 12.52
C SER A 199 -20.98 4.43 12.04
N ALA A 200 -20.85 5.24 10.99
CA ALA A 200 -19.56 5.70 10.48
C ALA A 200 -18.84 6.67 11.45
N GLN A 201 -19.53 7.16 12.49
CA GLN A 201 -18.99 8.15 13.44
C GLN A 201 -18.38 7.53 14.72
N GLN A 202 -18.46 6.21 14.91
CA GLN A 202 -17.77 5.56 16.05
C GLN A 202 -16.29 5.34 15.70
N ASP A 203 -15.41 5.79 16.62
CA ASP A 203 -13.96 5.90 16.48
C ASP A 203 -13.28 4.71 15.77
N SER A 204 -12.46 5.10 14.80
CA SER A 204 -11.63 4.27 13.94
C SER A 204 -10.46 3.61 14.69
N ASN A 205 -10.75 2.64 15.55
CA ASN A 205 -9.78 1.59 15.89
C ASN A 205 -10.16 0.33 15.12
N THR A 206 -9.50 0.16 13.97
CA THR A 206 -9.70 -0.83 12.91
C THR A 206 -9.50 -2.30 13.33
N GLU A 207 -9.23 -2.59 14.61
CA GLU A 207 -8.78 -3.93 15.01
C GLU A 207 -9.90 -4.88 15.48
N GLU A 208 -11.03 -4.41 16.03
CA GLU A 208 -12.12 -5.33 16.43
C GLU A 208 -13.51 -4.67 16.35
N ARG A 209 -14.19 -4.74 15.19
CA ARG A 209 -15.64 -4.47 15.09
C ARG A 209 -16.39 -5.58 15.84
N LYS A 210 -16.69 -5.36 17.13
CA LYS A 210 -17.48 -6.28 17.97
C LYS A 210 -18.98 -6.11 17.70
N LEU A 211 -19.72 -7.24 17.76
CA LEU A 211 -21.19 -7.32 17.63
C LEU A 211 -21.93 -6.27 18.49
N GLU A 212 -21.36 -5.94 19.65
CA GLU A 212 -21.92 -5.01 20.64
C GLU A 212 -22.01 -3.55 20.16
N ASN A 213 -21.33 -3.19 19.07
CA ASN A 213 -21.34 -1.84 18.49
C ASN A 213 -22.27 -1.71 17.27
N SER A 214 -23.00 -2.76 16.89
CA SER A 214 -23.99 -2.69 15.82
C SER A 214 -25.23 -1.92 16.27
N ILE A 215 -25.68 -0.96 15.46
CA ILE A 215 -26.89 -0.18 15.70
C ILE A 215 -28.13 -1.02 15.38
N CYS A 216 -28.04 -1.84 14.33
CA CYS A 216 -29.06 -2.80 13.97
C CYS A 216 -28.41 -4.09 13.49
N CYS A 217 -29.03 -5.21 13.81
CA CYS A 217 -28.74 -6.52 13.25
C CYS A 217 -30.00 -7.09 12.60
N ALA A 218 -29.81 -7.82 11.51
CA ALA A 218 -30.87 -8.51 10.78
C ALA A 218 -30.30 -9.77 10.14
N MET A 219 -31.17 -10.72 9.78
CA MET A 219 -30.80 -11.93 9.06
C MET A 219 -31.33 -11.85 7.64
N VAL A 220 -30.61 -12.47 6.70
CA VAL A 220 -31.10 -12.67 5.34
C VAL A 220 -32.18 -13.75 5.35
N ASP A 221 -33.36 -13.42 4.80
CA ASP A 221 -34.48 -14.36 4.66
C ASP A 221 -34.30 -15.33 3.46
N ASP A 222 -35.28 -16.22 3.27
CA ASP A 222 -35.34 -17.22 2.20
C ASP A 222 -35.45 -16.60 0.78
N LEU A 223 -35.76 -15.31 0.70
CA LEU A 223 -35.85 -14.54 -0.53
C LEU A 223 -34.64 -13.62 -0.74
N GLY A 224 -33.62 -13.69 0.13
CA GLY A 224 -32.42 -12.86 0.04
C GLY A 224 -32.61 -11.43 0.54
N ASN A 225 -33.66 -11.14 1.30
CA ASN A 225 -33.91 -9.81 1.84
C ASN A 225 -33.34 -9.65 3.25
N ILE A 226 -32.91 -8.42 3.55
CA ILE A 226 -32.53 -7.95 4.87
C ILE A 226 -33.42 -6.76 5.21
N VAL A 227 -34.03 -6.75 6.39
CA VAL A 227 -34.86 -5.62 6.83
C VAL A 227 -34.33 -5.06 8.15
N PHE A 228 -33.78 -3.84 8.08
CA PHE A 228 -33.48 -3.05 9.27
C PHE A 228 -34.63 -2.09 9.57
N SER A 229 -35.23 -2.22 10.75
CA SER A 229 -36.32 -1.38 11.21
C SER A 229 -35.81 -0.30 12.17
N ARG A 230 -36.43 0.88 12.14
CA ARG A 230 -36.10 2.01 13.03
C ARG A 230 -34.67 2.51 12.91
N VAL A 231 -34.17 2.58 11.68
CA VAL A 231 -32.82 3.07 11.40
C VAL A 231 -32.78 4.59 11.61
N PRO A 232 -31.92 5.12 12.51
CA PRO A 232 -31.81 6.56 12.71
C PRO A 232 -31.24 7.28 11.47
N LEU A 233 -31.27 8.60 11.49
CA LEU A 233 -30.56 9.41 10.49
C LEU A 233 -29.05 9.40 10.79
N GLY A 234 -28.22 9.31 9.76
CA GLY A 234 -26.77 9.25 9.91
C GLY A 234 -26.07 8.61 8.71
N GLU A 235 -24.75 8.49 8.82
CA GLU A 235 -23.93 7.73 7.89
C GLU A 235 -23.57 6.38 8.50
N TYR A 236 -23.69 5.33 7.69
CA TYR A 236 -23.55 3.96 8.14
C TYR A 236 -22.61 3.15 7.26
N ILE A 237 -22.06 2.11 7.89
CA ILE A 237 -21.36 1.01 7.24
C ILE A 237 -22.20 -0.24 7.47
N MET A 238 -22.58 -0.94 6.41
CA MET A 238 -23.28 -2.22 6.49
C MET A 238 -22.29 -3.36 6.24
N VAL A 239 -22.33 -4.39 7.07
CA VAL A 239 -21.52 -5.62 6.91
C VAL A 239 -22.48 -6.79 6.78
N VAL A 240 -22.30 -7.62 5.76
CA VAL A 240 -23.04 -8.87 5.57
C VAL A 240 -22.08 -10.03 5.63
N HIS A 241 -22.28 -10.94 6.59
CA HIS A 241 -21.46 -12.12 6.83
C HIS A 241 -22.01 -13.30 6.01
N LEU A 242 -21.47 -13.48 4.80
CA LEU A 242 -21.79 -14.59 3.92
C LEU A 242 -20.86 -15.79 4.22
N PRO A 243 -21.23 -17.02 3.80
CA PRO A 243 -20.36 -18.18 3.95
C PRO A 243 -18.98 -17.98 3.29
N GLY A 244 -17.93 -17.83 4.09
CA GLY A 244 -16.54 -17.66 3.63
C GLY A 244 -16.15 -16.24 3.21
N GLN A 245 -17.07 -15.27 3.20
CA GLN A 245 -16.78 -13.88 2.84
C GLN A 245 -17.63 -12.85 3.59
N GLU A 246 -17.10 -11.65 3.75
CA GLU A 246 -17.77 -10.50 4.37
C GLU A 246 -17.96 -9.43 3.30
N VAL A 247 -19.20 -9.03 3.05
CA VAL A 247 -19.50 -7.92 2.13
C VAL A 247 -19.68 -6.64 2.94
N ILE A 248 -18.84 -5.64 2.67
CA ILE A 248 -18.82 -4.37 3.38
C ILE A 248 -19.32 -3.27 2.44
N ILE A 249 -20.35 -2.55 2.86
CA ILE A 249 -20.86 -1.36 2.17
C ILE A 249 -20.62 -0.13 3.05
N GLU A 250 -19.82 0.81 2.57
CA GLU A 250 -19.50 2.05 3.30
C GLU A 250 -20.28 3.25 2.75
N GLY A 251 -20.38 4.31 3.55
CA GLY A 251 -20.96 5.59 3.12
C GLY A 251 -22.48 5.57 2.89
N ILE A 252 -23.22 4.72 3.63
CA ILE A 252 -24.69 4.69 3.53
C ILE A 252 -25.25 5.88 4.32
N GLY A 253 -25.43 7.02 3.66
CA GLY A 253 -26.08 8.19 4.25
C GLY A 253 -27.62 8.08 4.21
N ILE A 254 -28.26 8.15 5.37
CA ILE A 254 -29.71 8.26 5.56
C ILE A 254 -30.02 9.67 6.10
N GLU A 255 -30.69 10.46 5.28
CA GLU A 255 -31.02 11.86 5.57
C GLU A 255 -32.54 12.07 5.52
N ARG A 256 -33.03 13.19 6.08
CA ARG A 256 -34.43 13.57 5.90
C ARG A 256 -34.64 13.94 4.43
N GLY A 257 -35.42 13.11 3.73
CA GLY A 257 -35.95 13.41 2.40
C GLY A 257 -37.05 14.46 2.44
#